data_AF-A0A9P6QMW5-F1
#
_entry.id   AF-A0A9P6QMW5-F1
#
_cell.length_a   1.000
_cell.length_b   1.000
_cell.length_c   1.000
_cell.angle_alpha   90.00
_cell.angle_beta   90.00
_cell.angle_gamma   90.00
#
_symmetry.space_group_name_H-M   'P 1'
#
loop_
_entity.id
_entity.type
_entity.pdbx_description
1 polymer ?
#
loop_
_entity_poly.entity_id
_entity_poly.type
_entity_poly.pdbx_seq_one_letter_code
_entity_poly.pdbx_strand_id
1 'polypeptide(L)'
;MEQRFRNNDNAEWGAYPAQMMCDETRNFPVPLGEGLSTLGDLYDLAQKDLISKVMLEEKVFKTWYSGRVVLLGDGAVTAMHDAIALANLLYALPSRTGEDVTKIFEEYKAERLPAVQISFKNSQLMSKFMEK
;
A
#
# COMPACT_ATOMS: atom_id res chain seq x y z
N MET A 1 17.41 -22.27 -18.24
CA MET A 1 17.70 -21.74 -16.88
C MET A 1 16.85 -20.49 -16.58
N GLU A 2 15.62 -20.42 -17.08
CA GLU A 2 14.74 -19.23 -16.94
C GLU A 2 13.44 -19.51 -16.17
N GLN A 3 13.12 -20.78 -15.89
CA GLN A 3 11.91 -21.13 -15.14
C GLN A 3 12.10 -21.11 -13.60
N ARG A 4 13.34 -20.99 -13.10
CA ARG A 4 13.64 -21.02 -11.65
C ARG A 4 13.36 -19.71 -10.91
N PHE A 5 13.16 -18.60 -11.62
CA PHE A 5 12.93 -17.29 -10.99
C PHE A 5 11.46 -16.87 -10.91
N ARG A 6 10.51 -17.67 -11.43
CA ARG A 6 9.08 -17.35 -11.40
C ARG A 6 8.33 -17.84 -10.14
N ASN A 7 8.98 -18.61 -9.27
CA ASN A 7 8.32 -19.24 -8.12
C ASN A 7 8.60 -18.54 -6.77
N ASN A 8 9.36 -17.45 -6.73
CA ASN A 8 9.77 -16.85 -5.45
C ASN A 8 9.10 -15.53 -5.09
N ASP A 9 8.35 -14.90 -6.00
CA ASP A 9 7.80 -13.56 -5.75
C ASP A 9 6.55 -13.56 -4.84
N ASN A 10 5.99 -14.74 -4.52
CA ASN A 10 4.79 -14.90 -3.67
C ASN A 10 4.97 -15.88 -2.50
N ALA A 11 6.19 -16.35 -2.22
CA ALA A 11 6.42 -17.39 -1.22
C ALA A 11 5.99 -16.96 0.20
N GLU A 12 5.98 -15.66 0.49
CA GLU A 12 5.59 -15.08 1.78
C GLU A 12 4.12 -14.59 1.84
N TRP A 13 3.43 -14.52 0.69
CA TRP A 13 2.12 -13.83 0.54
C TRP A 13 0.98 -14.81 0.16
N GLY A 14 1.27 -16.11 0.11
CA GLY A 14 0.33 -17.15 -0.31
C GLY A 14 -0.53 -17.73 0.81
N ALA A 15 -1.40 -18.67 0.44
CA ALA A 15 -2.27 -19.40 1.36
C ALA A 15 -1.50 -20.16 2.45
N TYR A 16 -0.31 -20.68 2.14
CA TYR A 16 0.51 -21.42 3.10
C TYR A 16 1.06 -20.51 4.23
N PRO A 17 1.75 -19.38 3.95
CA PRO A 17 2.13 -18.42 4.98
C PRO A 17 0.96 -17.89 5.82
N ALA A 18 -0.21 -17.68 5.21
CA ALA A 18 -1.42 -17.27 5.92
C ALA A 18 -1.91 -18.34 6.89
N GLN A 19 -1.96 -19.61 6.45
CA GLN A 19 -2.34 -20.73 7.31
C GLN A 19 -1.36 -20.90 8.48
N MET A 20 -0.04 -20.86 8.20
CA MET A 20 0.98 -20.97 9.25
C MET A 20 0.83 -19.87 10.31
N MET A 21 0.60 -18.62 9.88
CA MET A 21 0.34 -17.52 10.81
C MET A 21 -0.92 -17.80 11.64
N CYS A 22 -2.02 -18.24 11.02
CA CYS A 22 -3.25 -18.58 11.73
C CYS A 22 -3.06 -19.69 12.76
N ASP A 23 -2.26 -20.70 12.47
CA ASP A 23 -1.97 -21.81 13.38
C ASP A 23 -1.10 -21.38 14.56
N GLU A 24 -0.07 -20.56 14.30
CA GLU A 24 0.84 -20.03 15.32
C GLU A 24 0.13 -19.09 16.32
N THR A 25 -0.77 -18.23 15.82
CA THR A 25 -1.45 -17.23 16.65
C THR A 25 -2.82 -17.68 17.17
N ARG A 26 -3.24 -18.90 16.83
CA ARG A 26 -4.60 -19.39 17.07
C ARG A 26 -5.07 -19.22 18.52
N ASN A 27 -4.21 -19.52 19.48
CA ASN A 27 -4.55 -19.50 20.90
C ASN A 27 -4.38 -18.12 21.56
N PHE A 28 -4.05 -17.09 20.78
CA PHE A 28 -3.87 -15.74 21.31
C PHE A 28 -5.21 -15.18 21.82
N PRO A 29 -5.31 -14.78 23.09
CA PRO A 29 -6.57 -14.34 23.67
C PRO A 29 -6.98 -12.96 23.17
N VAL A 30 -8.27 -12.79 22.85
CA VAL A 30 -8.84 -11.52 22.36
C VAL A 30 -10.19 -11.23 23.01
N PRO A 31 -10.48 -9.96 23.38
CA PRO A 31 -11.69 -9.59 24.11
C PRO A 31 -12.87 -9.37 23.16
N LEU A 32 -13.41 -10.44 22.57
CA LEU A 32 -14.45 -10.36 21.53
C LEU A 32 -15.89 -10.58 22.01
N GLY A 33 -16.09 -10.90 23.30
CA GLY A 33 -17.42 -11.11 23.88
C GLY A 33 -17.77 -12.59 24.08
N GLU A 34 -19.03 -12.88 24.38
CA GLU A 34 -19.46 -14.22 24.79
C GLU A 34 -19.23 -15.26 23.69
N GLY A 35 -18.47 -16.32 24.03
CA GLY A 35 -18.20 -17.46 23.15
C GLY A 35 -17.01 -17.29 22.20
N LEU A 36 -16.40 -16.11 22.11
CA LEU A 36 -15.20 -15.85 21.30
C LEU A 36 -14.10 -15.30 22.19
N SER A 37 -13.03 -16.07 22.35
CA SER A 37 -11.96 -15.74 23.30
C SER A 37 -10.57 -15.76 22.69
N THR A 38 -10.42 -16.28 21.46
CA THR A 38 -9.13 -16.43 20.78
C THR A 38 -9.16 -15.93 19.34
N LEU A 39 -7.99 -15.62 18.76
CA LEU A 39 -7.87 -15.35 17.33
C LEU A 39 -8.30 -16.55 16.48
N GLY A 40 -8.13 -17.78 16.99
CA GLY A 40 -8.62 -18.99 16.36
C GLY A 40 -10.13 -19.00 16.14
N ASP A 41 -10.88 -18.52 17.12
CA ASP A 41 -12.34 -18.40 17.01
C ASP A 41 -12.73 -17.43 15.88
N LEU A 42 -11.97 -16.34 15.68
CA LEU A 42 -12.15 -15.45 14.52
C LEU A 42 -11.79 -16.12 13.20
N TYR A 43 -10.66 -16.83 13.16
CA TYR A 43 -10.21 -17.50 11.93
C TYR A 43 -11.22 -18.53 11.45
N ASP A 44 -11.93 -19.21 12.36
CA ASP A 44 -12.93 -20.22 12.01
C ASP A 44 -14.23 -19.65 11.43
N LEU A 45 -14.54 -18.39 11.76
CA LEU A 45 -15.65 -17.66 11.15
C LEU A 45 -15.30 -17.05 9.78
N ALA A 46 -14.01 -16.89 9.49
CA ALA A 46 -13.54 -16.32 8.22
C ALA A 46 -13.55 -17.34 7.07
N GLN A 47 -13.80 -16.86 5.85
CA GLN A 47 -13.62 -17.66 4.63
C GLN A 47 -12.13 -17.91 4.41
N LYS A 48 -11.71 -19.18 4.52
CA LYS A 48 -10.28 -19.56 4.59
C LYS A 48 -9.49 -19.17 3.35
N ASP A 49 -10.13 -19.19 2.19
CA ASP A 49 -9.57 -18.79 0.90
C ASP A 49 -9.39 -17.26 0.74
N LEU A 50 -9.97 -16.46 1.64
CA LEU A 50 -9.83 -15.00 1.66
C LEU A 50 -8.84 -14.49 2.71
N ILE A 51 -8.24 -15.37 3.51
CA ILE A 51 -7.22 -14.98 4.48
C ILE A 51 -5.88 -14.83 3.74
N SER A 52 -5.31 -13.63 3.80
CA SER A 52 -4.03 -13.30 3.18
C SER A 52 -3.04 -12.79 4.21
N LYS A 53 -1.80 -13.27 4.15
CA LYS A 53 -0.68 -12.67 4.88
C LYS A 53 -0.01 -11.66 3.96
N VAL A 54 -0.01 -10.40 4.36
CA VAL A 54 0.56 -9.30 3.56
C VAL A 54 1.67 -8.65 4.36
N MET A 55 2.85 -8.56 3.77
CA MET A 55 3.98 -7.79 4.31
C MET A 55 4.06 -6.48 3.53
N LEU A 56 3.80 -5.36 4.17
CA LEU A 56 3.84 -4.07 3.49
C LEU A 56 5.28 -3.54 3.46
N GLU A 57 5.85 -3.38 2.26
CA GLU A 57 7.06 -2.58 2.07
C GLU A 57 6.64 -1.15 1.73
N GLU A 58 6.99 -0.21 2.62
CA GLU A 58 6.66 1.20 2.41
C GLU A 58 7.88 1.96 1.89
N LYS A 59 7.77 2.55 0.70
CA LYS A 59 8.79 3.42 0.09
C LYS A 59 8.12 4.64 -0.54
N VAL A 60 8.80 5.80 -0.46
CA VAL A 60 8.41 7.00 -1.22
C VAL A 60 9.45 7.28 -2.27
N PHE A 61 9.05 7.26 -3.54
CA PHE A 61 9.95 7.56 -4.66
C PHE A 61 10.39 9.02 -4.66
N LYS A 62 11.67 9.26 -4.97
CA LYS A 62 12.20 10.62 -5.18
C LYS A 62 11.74 11.21 -6.52
N THR A 63 11.60 10.39 -7.55
CA THR A 63 11.23 10.82 -8.91
C THR A 63 9.82 10.33 -9.22
N TRP A 64 8.93 11.24 -9.61
CA TRP A 64 7.51 10.94 -9.85
C TRP A 64 7.12 11.03 -11.33
N TYR A 65 7.95 11.62 -12.17
CA TYR A 65 7.62 11.82 -13.57
C TYR A 65 8.88 11.83 -14.44
N SER A 66 8.68 11.58 -15.73
CA SER A 66 9.69 11.72 -16.78
C SER A 66 8.99 11.93 -18.12
N GLY A 67 9.35 13.01 -18.83
CA GLY A 67 8.68 13.38 -20.07
C GLY A 67 7.18 13.56 -19.87
N ARG A 68 6.37 12.70 -20.51
CA ARG A 68 4.90 12.72 -20.43
C ARG A 68 4.32 11.61 -19.53
N VAL A 69 5.17 10.98 -18.73
CA VAL A 69 4.78 9.90 -17.81
C VAL A 69 4.87 10.42 -16.39
N VAL A 70 3.86 10.13 -15.58
CA VAL A 70 3.78 10.50 -14.15
C VAL A 70 3.25 9.33 -13.34
N LEU A 71 3.74 9.17 -12.12
CA LEU A 71 3.33 8.19 -11.11
C LEU A 71 2.32 8.83 -10.15
N LEU A 72 1.31 8.06 -9.75
CA LEU A 72 0.39 8.41 -8.67
C LEU A 72 0.02 7.14 -7.88
N GLY A 73 -0.33 7.29 -6.60
CA GLY A 73 -1.18 6.32 -5.90
C GLY A 73 -0.55 5.25 -4.98
N ASP A 74 -1.09 4.03 -5.10
CA ASP A 74 -1.10 2.81 -4.24
C ASP A 74 -1.93 2.83 -2.95
N GLY A 75 -2.10 3.99 -2.29
CA GLY A 75 -3.04 4.13 -1.16
C GLY A 75 -4.40 4.66 -1.62
N ALA A 76 -5.53 4.05 -1.22
CA ALA A 76 -6.85 4.43 -1.75
C ALA A 76 -7.15 5.95 -1.65
N VAL A 77 -7.00 6.53 -0.45
CA VAL A 77 -7.27 7.97 -0.23
C VAL A 77 -6.22 8.86 -0.87
N THR A 78 -4.94 8.51 -0.74
CA THR A 78 -3.85 9.30 -1.32
C THR A 78 -3.92 9.29 -2.85
N ALA A 79 -4.21 8.15 -3.48
CA ALA A 79 -4.40 8.00 -4.91
C ALA A 79 -5.58 8.83 -5.43
N MET A 80 -6.70 8.90 -4.70
CA MET A 80 -7.82 9.76 -5.06
C MET A 80 -7.43 11.24 -5.05
N HIS A 81 -6.68 11.69 -4.03
CA HIS A 81 -6.20 13.07 -3.96
C HIS A 81 -5.19 13.37 -5.07
N ASP A 82 -4.29 12.43 -5.35
CA ASP A 82 -3.30 12.54 -6.43
C ASP A 82 -3.99 12.68 -7.80
N ALA A 83 -5.02 11.85 -8.05
CA ALA A 83 -5.81 11.90 -9.27
C ALA A 83 -6.54 13.25 -9.44
N ILE A 84 -7.14 13.79 -8.37
CA ILE A 84 -7.82 15.10 -8.41
C ILE A 84 -6.81 16.23 -8.72
N ALA A 85 -5.68 16.28 -8.01
CA ALA A 85 -4.67 17.31 -8.22
C ALA A 85 -4.12 17.26 -9.64
N LEU A 86 -3.76 16.07 -10.12
CA LEU A 86 -3.25 15.88 -11.48
C LEU A 86 -4.28 16.23 -12.55
N ALA A 87 -5.56 15.85 -12.37
CA ALA A 87 -6.62 16.18 -13.32
C ALA A 87 -6.85 17.70 -13.43
N ASN A 88 -6.84 18.41 -12.30
CA ASN A 88 -6.99 19.87 -12.28
C ASN A 88 -5.83 20.56 -13.03
N LEU A 89 -4.59 20.10 -12.81
CA LEU A 89 -3.41 20.64 -13.47
C LEU A 89 -3.40 20.33 -14.98
N LEU A 90 -3.83 19.13 -15.37
CA LEU A 90 -4.00 18.75 -16.78
C LEU A 90 -5.08 19.59 -17.48
N TYR A 91 -6.18 19.88 -16.79
CA TYR A 91 -7.25 20.73 -17.33
C TYR A 91 -6.79 22.17 -17.56
N ALA A 92 -5.95 22.70 -16.66
CA ALA A 92 -5.41 24.06 -16.74
C ALA A 92 -4.15 24.19 -17.62
N LEU A 93 -3.73 23.12 -18.31
CA LEU A 93 -2.49 23.08 -19.07
C LEU A 93 -2.49 24.13 -20.21
N PRO A 94 -1.53 25.06 -20.24
CA PRO A 94 -1.54 26.17 -21.21
C PRO A 94 -1.24 25.72 -22.64
N SER A 95 -0.39 24.69 -22.81
CA SER A 95 -0.14 24.07 -24.11
C SER A 95 0.33 22.62 -23.95
N ARG A 96 0.33 21.87 -25.06
CA ARG A 96 0.72 20.44 -25.06
C ARG A 96 2.23 20.23 -25.18
N THR A 97 3.07 21.27 -25.02
CA THR A 97 4.53 21.14 -25.12
C THR A 97 5.09 20.22 -24.02
N GLY A 98 6.30 19.69 -24.24
CA GLY A 98 6.97 18.90 -23.20
C GLY A 98 7.32 19.73 -21.97
N GLU A 99 7.64 21.01 -22.15
CA GLU A 99 7.98 21.95 -21.09
C GLU A 99 6.79 22.23 -20.19
N ASP A 100 5.62 22.56 -20.76
CA ASP A 100 4.40 22.82 -19.97
C ASP A 100 3.92 21.55 -19.23
N VAL A 101 4.04 20.38 -19.87
CA VAL A 101 3.74 19.10 -19.20
C VAL A 101 4.70 18.83 -18.04
N THR A 102 5.99 19.11 -18.21
CA THR A 102 6.98 18.95 -17.13
C THR A 102 6.67 19.88 -15.97
N LYS A 103 6.30 21.13 -16.27
CA LYS A 103 5.95 22.13 -15.26
C LYS A 103 4.74 21.71 -14.42
N ILE A 104 3.66 21.22 -15.04
CA ILE A 104 2.50 20.77 -14.24
C ILE A 104 2.82 19.53 -13.40
N PHE A 105 3.73 18.65 -13.85
CA PHE A 105 4.15 17.50 -13.05
C PHE A 105 5.05 17.90 -11.86
N GLU A 106 5.84 18.97 -12.02
CA GLU A 106 6.55 19.61 -10.90
C GLU A 106 5.58 20.17 -9.88
N GLU A 107 4.56 20.91 -10.34
CA GLU A 107 3.51 21.48 -9.48
C GLU A 107 2.72 20.38 -8.74
N TYR A 108 2.30 19.33 -9.47
CA TYR A 108 1.64 18.16 -8.89
C TYR A 108 2.48 17.54 -7.76
N LYS A 109 3.77 17.27 -8.02
CA LYS A 109 4.66 16.70 -7.02
C LYS A 109 4.85 17.64 -5.83
N ALA A 110 5.01 18.94 -6.06
CA ALA A 110 5.18 19.94 -5.01
C ALA A 110 3.95 20.02 -4.09
N GLU A 111 2.75 19.94 -4.66
CA GLU A 111 1.49 19.92 -3.91
C GLU A 111 1.33 18.64 -3.09
N ARG A 112 1.59 17.48 -3.70
CA ARG A 112 1.21 16.17 -3.14
C ARG A 112 2.26 15.54 -2.24
N LEU A 113 3.55 15.75 -2.50
CA LEU A 113 4.64 15.13 -1.76
C LEU A 113 4.59 15.37 -0.24
N PRO A 114 4.25 16.57 0.28
CA PRO A 114 4.17 16.79 1.73
C PRO A 114 3.15 15.89 2.42
N ALA A 115 1.95 15.74 1.84
CA ALA A 115 0.89 14.90 2.39
C ALA A 115 1.26 13.40 2.36
N VAL A 116 1.90 12.96 1.27
CA VAL A 116 2.41 11.59 1.14
C VAL A 116 3.49 11.31 2.18
N GLN A 117 4.43 12.24 2.40
CA GLN A 117 5.47 12.11 3.41
C GLN A 117 4.93 12.03 4.83
N ILE A 118 3.88 12.79 5.16
CA ILE A 118 3.22 12.71 6.47
C ILE A 118 2.53 11.35 6.63
N SER A 119 1.79 10.91 5.62
CA SER A 119 1.09 9.61 5.63
C SER A 119 2.08 8.45 5.81
N PHE A 120 3.19 8.48 5.07
CA PHE A 120 4.29 7.51 5.17
C PHE A 120 4.95 7.49 6.55
N LYS A 121 5.19 8.66 7.17
CA LYS A 121 5.74 8.70 8.53
C LYS A 121 4.75 8.13 9.55
N ASN A 122 3.46 8.42 9.39
CA ASN A 122 2.43 7.93 10.28
C ASN A 122 2.27 6.40 10.20
N SER A 123 2.34 5.83 9.00
CA SER A 123 2.28 4.37 8.81
C SER A 123 3.51 3.67 9.42
N GLN A 124 4.72 4.23 9.25
CA GLN A 124 5.92 3.72 9.90
C GLN A 124 5.87 3.78 11.44
N LEU A 125 5.28 4.83 12.01
CA LEU A 125 5.12 4.92 13.46
C LEU A 125 4.24 3.79 13.98
N MET A 126 3.13 3.50 13.30
CA MET A 126 2.24 2.38 13.65
C MET A 126 2.99 1.03 13.59
N SER A 127 3.79 0.82 12.54
CA SER A 127 4.59 -0.41 12.39
C SER A 127 5.58 -0.61 13.55
N LYS A 128 6.25 0.46 14.01
CA LYS A 128 7.22 0.37 15.11
C LYS A 128 6.60 0.11 16.48
N PHE A 129 5.33 0.46 16.68
CA PHE A 129 4.60 0.09 17.90
C PHE A 129 4.31 -1.42 17.97
N MET A 130 4.34 -2.14 16.84
CA MET A 130 4.12 -3.58 16.78
C MET A 130 5.40 -4.42 16.96
N GLU A 131 6.58 -3.79 16.98
CA GLU A 131 7.89 -4.47 17.14
C GLU A 131 8.36 -4.57 18.62
N LYS A 132 7.53 -4.15 19.59
CA LYS A 132 7.82 -4.25 21.04
C LYS A 132 6.95 -5.31 21.70
#